data_AF-A0A154PAB9-F1
#
_entry.id   AF-A0A154PAB9-F1
#
_cell.length_a   1.000
_cell.length_b   1.000
_cell.length_c   1.000
_cell.angle_alpha   90.00
_cell.angle_beta   90.00
_cell.angle_gamma   90.00
#
_symmetry.space_group_name_H-M   'P 1'
#
loop_
_entity.id
_entity.type
_entity.pdbx_description
1 polymer ?
#
loop_
_entity_poly.entity_id
_entity_poly.type
_entity_poly.pdbx_seq_one_letter_code
_entity_poly.pdbx_strand_id
1 'polypeptide(L)'
;IAEEIWQQDLSMDMQIEASTEGFDQVSLRCGAEKMIVDLKTSDNFSGVIYTQGSFYSRQSPCFFDPLHGGNYTMNIPFDQCKTETEDNKYRNILVVQHDDELITPGDAAFILECDFSKSRDFTVSAELGEPDKRQVI
;
A
#
# COMPACT_ATOMS: atom_id res chain seq x y z
N ILE A 1 3.20 -34.59 -46.84
CA ILE A 1 4.45 -34.46 -46.06
C ILE A 1 4.72 -32.95 -46.01
N ALA A 2 3.93 -32.20 -45.24
CA ALA A 2 3.97 -31.97 -43.79
C ALA A 2 5.06 -30.96 -43.43
N GLU A 3 4.66 -29.70 -43.20
CA GLU A 3 5.08 -28.81 -42.10
C GLU A 3 4.43 -27.42 -42.28
N GLU A 4 3.11 -27.38 -42.09
CA GLU A 4 2.45 -26.21 -41.46
C GLU A 4 2.41 -26.49 -39.95
N ILE A 5 2.09 -25.45 -39.16
CA ILE A 5 1.98 -25.43 -37.67
C ILE A 5 3.37 -25.14 -37.05
N TRP A 6 3.70 -23.98 -36.47
CA TRP A 6 3.06 -23.32 -35.31
C TRP A 6 3.27 -21.78 -35.34
N GLN A 7 2.30 -21.01 -35.81
CA GLN A 7 2.03 -19.69 -35.23
C GLN A 7 0.78 -19.83 -34.39
N GLN A 8 0.95 -20.39 -33.19
CA GLN A 8 -0.09 -20.27 -32.19
C GLN A 8 -0.03 -18.85 -31.65
N ASP A 9 -1.07 -18.12 -32.00
CA ASP A 9 -1.51 -16.89 -31.39
C ASP A 9 -1.58 -17.04 -29.86
N LEU A 10 -0.54 -16.58 -29.16
CA LEU A 10 -0.49 -16.53 -27.70
C LEU A 10 -1.25 -15.32 -27.14
N SER A 11 -2.00 -14.58 -27.96
CA SER A 11 -2.66 -13.33 -27.52
C SER A 11 -4.06 -13.51 -26.96
N MET A 12 -4.68 -14.69 -27.09
CA MET A 12 -6.12 -14.84 -26.84
C MET A 12 -6.54 -15.57 -25.54
N ASP A 13 -5.65 -16.19 -24.77
CA ASP A 13 -6.05 -16.91 -23.54
C ASP A 13 -5.12 -16.71 -22.33
N MET A 14 -4.29 -15.66 -22.31
CA MET A 14 -3.63 -15.24 -21.07
C MET A 14 -4.55 -14.29 -20.30
N GLN A 15 -5.62 -14.84 -19.71
CA GLN A 15 -6.31 -14.16 -18.61
C GLN A 15 -5.37 -14.22 -17.41
N ILE A 16 -4.49 -13.23 -17.28
CA ILE A 16 -3.76 -12.98 -16.03
C ILE A 16 -4.82 -12.51 -15.04
N GLU A 17 -5.52 -13.45 -14.40
CA GLU A 17 -6.23 -13.13 -13.18
C GLU A 17 -5.18 -12.64 -12.20
N ALA A 18 -5.21 -11.35 -11.88
CA ALA A 18 -4.40 -10.79 -10.81
C ALA A 18 -4.72 -11.59 -9.54
N SER A 19 -3.79 -12.45 -9.12
CA SER A 19 -4.01 -13.28 -7.96
C SER A 19 -3.98 -12.37 -6.73
N THR A 20 -5.02 -12.44 -5.92
CA THR A 20 -5.02 -11.80 -4.59
C THR A 20 -4.40 -12.71 -3.53
N GLU A 21 -3.73 -13.77 -3.94
CA GLU A 21 -3.18 -14.80 -3.06
C GLU A 21 -1.96 -14.29 -2.28
N GLY A 22 -1.97 -14.46 -0.96
CA GLY A 22 -0.89 -14.03 -0.07
C GLY A 22 -1.21 -12.81 0.79
N PHE A 23 -2.31 -12.10 0.55
CA PHE A 23 -2.78 -11.06 1.46
C PHE A 23 -4.29 -11.13 1.75
N ASP A 24 -4.64 -10.86 2.99
CA ASP A 24 -6.02 -10.86 3.47
C ASP A 24 -6.60 -9.45 3.48
N GLN A 25 -5.78 -8.44 3.77
CA GLN A 25 -6.25 -7.07 3.95
C GLN A 25 -5.15 -6.03 3.72
N VAL A 26 -5.50 -4.95 3.04
CA VAL A 26 -4.69 -3.73 2.92
C VAL A 26 -5.54 -2.54 3.36
N SER A 27 -5.03 -1.71 4.26
CA SER A 27 -5.69 -0.48 4.68
C SER A 27 -4.73 0.69 4.69
N LEU A 28 -5.22 1.85 4.27
CA LEU A 28 -4.45 3.07 4.14
C LEU A 28 -4.95 4.11 5.14
N ARG A 29 -4.01 4.70 5.89
CA ARG A 29 -4.21 5.88 6.73
C ARG A 29 -3.27 6.99 6.27
N CYS A 30 -3.79 8.21 6.13
CA CYS A 30 -3.01 9.36 5.73
C CYS A 30 -2.53 10.13 6.96
N GLY A 31 -1.23 10.09 7.23
CA GLY A 31 -0.58 10.91 8.25
C GLY A 31 -0.20 12.29 7.71
N ALA A 32 0.34 13.15 8.57
CA ALA A 32 0.72 14.52 8.18
C ALA A 32 1.82 14.55 7.10
N GLU A 33 2.72 13.57 7.10
CA GLU A 33 3.95 13.57 6.29
C GLU A 33 4.24 12.18 5.66
N LYS A 34 3.29 11.24 5.76
CA LYS A 34 3.44 9.86 5.28
C LYS A 34 2.12 9.13 5.07
N MET A 35 2.12 8.15 4.19
CA MET A 35 1.11 7.09 4.14
C MET A 35 1.44 6.02 5.16
N ILE A 36 0.45 5.55 5.90
CA ILE A 36 0.56 4.45 6.85
C ILE A 36 -0.29 3.32 6.31
N VAL A 37 0.37 2.26 5.84
CA VAL A 37 -0.29 1.10 5.25
C VAL A 37 -0.25 -0.03 6.27
N ASP A 38 -1.43 -0.49 6.71
CA ASP A 38 -1.55 -1.69 7.53
C ASP A 38 -1.95 -2.86 6.64
N LEU A 39 -1.16 -3.92 6.71
CA LEU A 39 -1.18 -5.09 5.85
C LEU A 39 -1.44 -6.34 6.70
N LYS A 40 -2.34 -7.20 6.25
CA LYS A 40 -2.52 -8.55 6.78
C LYS A 40 -2.23 -9.54 5.67
N THR A 41 -1.25 -10.39 5.90
CA THR A 41 -0.83 -11.47 4.98
C THR A 41 -1.32 -12.81 5.48
N SER A 42 -1.42 -13.80 4.59
CA SER A 42 -1.71 -15.18 4.99
C SER A 42 -0.55 -15.75 5.80
N ASP A 43 -0.78 -16.70 6.71
CA ASP A 43 0.25 -17.25 7.62
C ASP A 43 1.46 -17.85 6.87
N ASN A 44 1.26 -18.32 5.64
CA ASN A 44 2.27 -18.90 4.78
C ASN A 44 2.90 -17.90 3.79
N PHE A 45 2.64 -16.61 3.91
CA PHE A 45 3.24 -15.59 3.06
C PHE A 45 4.76 -15.58 3.23
N SER A 46 5.48 -15.68 2.11
CA SER A 46 6.94 -15.73 2.03
C SER A 46 7.47 -14.87 0.89
N GLY A 47 6.76 -13.79 0.57
CA GLY A 47 7.14 -12.86 -0.48
C GLY A 47 7.50 -11.49 0.07
N VAL A 48 7.54 -10.50 -0.81
CA VAL A 48 8.01 -9.15 -0.48
C VAL A 48 6.96 -8.08 -0.77
N ILE A 49 7.07 -6.97 -0.05
CA ILE A 49 6.15 -5.84 -0.15
C ILE A 49 6.96 -4.59 -0.44
N TYR A 50 6.62 -3.85 -1.49
CA TYR A 50 7.42 -2.69 -1.89
C TYR A 50 6.62 -1.65 -2.65
N THR A 51 7.14 -0.43 -2.68
CA THR A 51 6.62 0.65 -3.52
C THR A 51 7.12 0.52 -4.94
N GLN A 52 6.29 0.85 -5.94
CA GLN A 52 6.63 0.65 -7.34
C GLN A 52 8.00 1.30 -7.68
N GLY A 53 8.88 0.49 -8.26
CA GLY A 53 10.24 0.90 -8.60
C GLY A 53 11.26 0.81 -7.46
N SER A 54 10.89 0.28 -6.29
CA SER A 54 11.79 0.07 -5.14
C SER A 54 12.21 -1.40 -4.93
N PHE A 55 11.75 -2.33 -5.77
CA PHE A 55 12.08 -3.75 -5.66
C PHE A 55 13.59 -4.01 -5.56
N TYR A 56 14.37 -3.44 -6.49
CA TYR A 56 15.81 -3.69 -6.57
C TYR A 56 16.63 -2.96 -5.49
N SER A 57 16.11 -1.88 -4.90
CA SER A 57 16.86 -1.20 -3.82
C SER A 57 16.86 -2.03 -2.55
N ARG A 58 15.82 -2.85 -2.32
CA ARG A 58 15.62 -3.67 -1.12
C ARG A 58 15.85 -2.89 0.19
N GLN A 59 15.48 -1.60 0.19
CA GLN A 59 15.74 -0.68 1.29
C GLN A 59 14.44 -0.18 1.91
N SER A 60 14.38 -0.26 3.24
CA SER A 60 13.40 0.46 4.06
C SER A 60 13.55 1.98 3.83
N PRO A 61 12.46 2.77 3.84
CA PRO A 61 11.07 2.39 4.13
C PRO A 61 10.28 1.86 2.92
N CYS A 62 10.91 1.78 1.74
CA CYS A 62 10.22 1.58 0.46
C CYS A 62 10.09 0.10 0.04
N PHE A 63 10.72 -0.79 0.80
CA PHE A 63 10.74 -2.23 0.63
C PHE A 63 10.67 -2.89 2.00
N PHE A 64 9.93 -3.99 2.09
CA PHE A 64 9.71 -4.76 3.29
C PHE A 64 9.68 -6.25 2.94
N ASP A 65 10.45 -7.01 3.72
CA ASP A 65 10.71 -8.44 3.52
C ASP A 65 10.35 -9.15 4.83
N PRO A 66 9.08 -9.50 5.01
CA PRO A 66 8.64 -10.19 6.22
C PRO A 66 9.14 -11.64 6.24
N LEU A 67 9.67 -12.06 7.39
CA LEU A 67 10.16 -13.43 7.58
C LEU A 67 9.05 -14.50 7.62
N HIS A 68 7.78 -14.09 7.78
CA HIS A 68 6.61 -14.97 7.89
C HIS A 68 5.33 -14.22 7.56
N GLY A 69 4.21 -14.92 7.41
CA GLY A 69 2.89 -14.32 7.36
C GLY A 69 2.50 -13.60 8.65
N GLY A 70 1.67 -12.57 8.56
CA GLY A 70 1.21 -11.81 9.71
C GLY A 70 0.69 -10.41 9.40
N ASN A 71 0.63 -9.60 10.46
CA ASN A 71 0.18 -8.20 10.41
C ASN A 71 1.38 -7.26 10.41
N TYR A 72 1.41 -6.33 9.46
CA TYR A 72 2.53 -5.42 9.25
C TYR A 72 2.05 -3.99 9.04
N THR A 73 2.88 -3.03 9.44
CA THR A 73 2.66 -1.61 9.16
C THR A 73 3.86 -1.07 8.38
N MET A 74 3.61 -0.61 7.16
CA MET A 74 4.58 0.11 6.36
C MET A 74 4.30 1.61 6.42
N ASN A 75 5.34 2.40 6.69
CA ASN A 75 5.26 3.86 6.69
C ASN A 75 5.96 4.38 5.44
N ILE A 76 5.22 4.92 4.48
CA ILE A 76 5.74 5.43 3.22
C ILE A 76 5.79 6.96 3.30
N PRO A 77 6.98 7.57 3.44
CA PRO A 77 7.09 9.03 3.50
C PRO A 77 6.66 9.68 2.18
N PHE A 78 6.01 10.84 2.28
CA PHE A 78 5.56 11.58 1.09
C PHE A 78 6.71 12.10 0.23
N ASP A 79 7.89 12.31 0.81
CA ASP A 79 9.10 12.81 0.14
C ASP A 79 10.02 11.68 -0.37
N GLN A 80 9.65 10.41 -0.17
CA GLN A 80 10.45 9.24 -0.51
C GLN A 80 9.62 8.19 -1.26
N CYS A 81 10.25 7.04 -1.55
CA CYS A 81 9.60 5.87 -2.16
C CYS A 81 8.90 6.15 -3.48
N LYS A 82 9.38 7.15 -4.23
CA LYS A 82 8.83 7.58 -5.52
C LYS A 82 7.36 7.98 -5.42
N THR A 83 6.95 8.54 -4.28
CA THR A 83 5.60 9.09 -4.11
C THR A 83 5.39 10.26 -5.07
N GLU A 84 4.38 10.15 -5.92
CA GLU A 84 3.93 11.21 -6.81
C GLU A 84 3.17 12.24 -5.98
N THR A 85 3.45 13.53 -6.20
CA THR A 85 2.79 14.61 -5.48
C THR A 85 2.29 15.67 -6.46
N GLU A 86 0.99 15.98 -6.41
CA GLU A 86 0.35 17.00 -7.23
C GLU A 86 -0.82 17.61 -6.45
N ASP A 87 -0.91 18.94 -6.37
CA ASP A 87 -2.04 19.66 -5.73
C ASP A 87 -2.44 19.15 -4.33
N ASN A 88 -1.47 18.95 -3.42
CA ASN A 88 -1.68 18.36 -2.09
C ASN A 88 -2.30 16.96 -2.11
N LYS A 89 -2.14 16.23 -3.22
CA LYS A 89 -2.43 14.81 -3.33
C LYS A 89 -1.13 14.04 -3.42
N TYR A 90 -1.06 12.96 -2.66
CA TYR A 90 0.08 12.06 -2.65
C TYR A 90 -0.37 10.70 -3.16
N ARG A 91 0.34 10.17 -4.15
CA ARG A 91 0.01 8.90 -4.79
C ARG A 91 1.21 7.97 -4.82
N ASN A 92 1.00 6.70 -4.51
CA ASN A 92 2.00 5.66 -4.61
C ASN A 92 1.35 4.35 -5.06
N ILE A 93 2.14 3.39 -5.53
CA ILE A 93 1.67 2.05 -5.85
C ILE A 93 2.39 1.07 -4.95
N LEU A 94 1.65 0.39 -4.09
CA LEU A 94 2.16 -0.69 -3.26
C LEU A 94 2.03 -2.01 -4.04
N VAL A 95 3.13 -2.74 -4.15
CA VAL A 95 3.17 -4.07 -4.73
C VAL A 95 3.37 -5.08 -3.62
N VAL A 96 2.51 -6.09 -3.58
CA VAL A 96 2.64 -7.28 -2.73
C VAL A 96 2.91 -8.43 -3.67
N GLN A 97 4.13 -8.94 -3.60
CA GLN A 97 4.62 -10.01 -4.44
C GLN A 97 4.65 -11.29 -3.61
N HIS A 98 4.20 -12.39 -4.19
CA HIS A 98 4.10 -13.67 -3.47
C HIS A 98 5.46 -14.36 -3.30
N ASP A 99 6.42 -14.04 -4.17
CA ASP A 99 7.76 -14.62 -4.22
C ASP A 99 8.85 -13.57 -3.94
N ASP A 100 10.00 -14.01 -3.41
CA ASP A 100 11.16 -13.12 -3.17
C ASP A 100 11.87 -12.68 -4.46
N GLU A 101 11.60 -13.37 -5.57
CA GLU A 101 12.17 -13.12 -6.89
C GLU A 101 11.08 -12.73 -7.88
N LEU A 102 11.38 -11.78 -8.78
CA LEU A 102 10.45 -11.27 -9.77
C LEU A 102 10.27 -12.29 -10.91
N ILE A 103 9.45 -13.31 -10.67
CA ILE A 103 9.31 -14.48 -11.57
C ILE A 103 8.08 -14.35 -12.48
N THR A 104 6.93 -13.84 -12.02
CA THR A 104 5.68 -13.83 -12.81
C THR A 104 4.66 -12.74 -12.38
N PRO A 105 3.75 -12.30 -13.28
CA PRO A 105 2.78 -11.21 -13.05
C PRO A 105 1.56 -11.59 -12.19
N GLY A 106 1.75 -12.43 -11.17
CA GLY A 106 0.72 -12.87 -10.23
C GLY A 106 0.53 -11.95 -9.02
N ASP A 107 1.16 -10.77 -9.03
CA ASP A 107 1.27 -9.89 -7.88
C ASP A 107 0.11 -8.91 -7.76
N ALA A 108 -0.24 -8.57 -6.52
CA ALA A 108 -1.23 -7.55 -6.26
C ALA A 108 -0.58 -6.17 -6.18
N ALA A 109 -1.14 -5.23 -6.95
CA ALA A 109 -0.74 -3.83 -6.92
C ALA A 109 -1.90 -2.95 -6.44
N PHE A 110 -1.66 -2.15 -5.40
CA PHE A 110 -2.63 -1.26 -4.80
C PHE A 110 -2.25 0.19 -5.07
N ILE A 111 -3.18 0.95 -5.62
CA ILE A 111 -3.03 2.40 -5.73
C ILE A 111 -3.33 2.99 -4.37
N LEU A 112 -2.34 3.66 -3.78
CA LEU A 112 -2.46 4.42 -2.55
C LEU A 112 -2.64 5.89 -2.90
N GLU A 113 -3.63 6.55 -2.31
CA GLU A 113 -3.87 7.97 -2.52
C GLU A 113 -4.25 8.65 -1.20
N CYS A 114 -3.56 9.74 -0.87
CA CYS A 114 -3.91 10.66 0.19
C CYS A 114 -4.18 12.03 -0.40
N ASP A 115 -5.46 12.42 -0.43
CA ASP A 115 -5.91 13.71 -0.95
C ASP A 115 -6.17 14.70 0.19
N PHE A 116 -5.30 15.71 0.32
CA PHE A 116 -5.45 16.82 1.26
C PHE A 116 -5.90 18.12 0.57
N SER A 117 -6.26 18.07 -0.72
CA SER A 117 -6.69 19.26 -1.47
C SER A 117 -7.99 19.87 -0.94
N LYS A 118 -8.78 19.09 -0.20
CA LYS A 118 -10.00 19.54 0.47
C LYS A 118 -9.73 19.54 1.97
N SER A 119 -9.36 20.69 2.54
CA SER A 119 -9.31 20.84 4.00
C SER A 119 -10.67 20.43 4.55
N ARG A 120 -10.71 19.42 5.42
CA ARG A 120 -11.85 19.24 6.32
C ARG A 120 -11.58 20.15 7.50
N ASP A 121 -11.87 21.44 7.34
CA ASP A 121 -11.80 22.39 8.45
C ASP A 121 -12.82 21.98 9.51
N PHE A 122 -12.37 21.18 10.48
CA PHE A 122 -13.14 20.88 11.68
C PHE A 122 -12.73 21.87 12.77
N THR A 123 -13.55 22.88 12.98
CA THR A 123 -13.42 23.73 14.17
C THR A 123 -13.81 22.91 15.40
N VAL A 124 -12.83 22.48 16.17
CA VAL A 124 -13.06 21.85 17.48
C VAL A 124 -13.18 22.96 18.51
N SER A 125 -14.42 23.32 18.85
CA SER A 125 -14.69 24.21 19.98
C SER A 125 -14.71 23.37 21.26
N ALA A 126 -13.77 23.62 22.18
CA ALA A 126 -13.80 23.08 23.53
C ALA A 126 -14.42 24.13 24.47
N GLU A 127 -15.63 23.86 24.96
CA GLU A 127 -16.23 24.66 26.03
C GLU A 127 -15.64 24.17 27.37
N LEU A 128 -14.67 24.93 27.90
CA LEU A 128 -14.20 24.74 29.27
C LEU A 128 -15.28 25.31 30.20
N GLY A 129 -16.08 24.43 30.82
CA GLY A 129 -17.04 24.83 31.85
C GLY A 129 -16.32 25.53 33.00
N GLU A 130 -16.79 26.73 33.36
CA GLU A 130 -16.22 27.52 34.46
C GLU A 130 -16.26 26.73 35.78
N PRO A 131 -15.24 26.87 36.65
CA PRO A 131 -15.21 26.18 37.93
C PRO A 131 -16.36 26.64 38.84
N ASP A 132 -17.16 25.67 39.29
CA ASP A 132 -18.23 25.82 40.27
C ASP A 132 -17.72 26.53 41.53
N LYS A 133 -18.08 27.81 41.69
CA LYS A 133 -17.81 28.57 42.91
C LYS A 133 -18.69 28.04 44.02
N ARG A 134 -18.22 27.01 44.72
CA ARG A 134 -18.79 26.62 46.02
C ARG A 134 -18.70 27.82 46.97
N GLN A 135 -19.84 28.44 47.20
CA GLN A 135 -20.02 29.46 48.22
C GLN A 135 -19.91 28.77 49.58
N VAL A 136 -18.82 29.05 50.31
CA VAL A 136 -18.67 28.64 51.70
C VAL A 136 -19.50 29.61 52.54
N ILE A 137 -20.47 29.07 53.28
CA ILE A 137 -21.34 29.77 54.22
C ILE A 137 -20.55 30.16 55.46
#